data_AF-A0AAJ6V0H0-F1
#
_entry.id   AF-A0AAJ6V0H0-F1
#
_cell.length_a   1.000
_cell.length_b   1.000
_cell.length_c   1.000
_cell.angle_alpha   90.00
_cell.angle_beta   90.00
_cell.angle_gamma   90.00
#
_symmetry.space_group_name_H-M   'P 1'
#
loop_
_entity.id
_entity.type
_entity.pdbx_description
1 polymer ?
#
loop_
_entity_poly.entity_id
_entity_poly.type
_entity_poly.pdbx_seq_one_letter_code
_entity_poly.pdbx_strand_id
1 'polypeptide(L)'
;MPPKSTPKSKSNQNPHFKPGSKVEIMSEEEGFRGSFYTGTVVKATRTSKFIVEYDKLFEDEEGTKPLQETVNEFQIRPIAPREKKREFKFSEEVDAFHNDGWWEGVITEVNEDGKFAVFFRSTKEQIEFGEEDLRLHREWVNGAWKPTLEGEEEEEEKEEVKEKENEGSRNKRKLVEEEVTKEVKRRVNKKMPDTTQEKPIESPKDAKFSKGMLVEVSSDEDGFKGAWFAATIVEPVGKDKYLIEYHTLRTEDDSGFLREEIDTVHIRPHPPQTIIIDRFKKLEEVDALYNDAWWVGVVSKVNTFPKYSVFFKDSNEELEFRHSDLRPHQDWINGKWVTPSKALKL
;
A
#
# COMPACT_ATOMS: atom_id res chain seq x y z
N MET A 1 52.68 -15.97 -29.15
CA MET A 1 52.15 -15.84 -27.77
C MET A 1 50.64 -15.59 -27.88
N PRO A 2 49.78 -16.34 -27.17
CA PRO A 2 48.37 -16.01 -27.07
C PRO A 2 48.17 -14.71 -26.24
N PRO A 3 47.14 -13.91 -26.51
CA PRO A 3 46.84 -12.72 -25.72
C PRO A 3 46.42 -13.10 -24.28
N LYS A 4 46.82 -12.26 -23.32
CA LYS A 4 46.52 -12.45 -21.89
C LYS A 4 45.01 -12.43 -21.65
N SER A 5 44.52 -13.35 -20.82
CA SER A 5 43.13 -13.33 -20.35
C SER A 5 42.86 -12.07 -19.53
N THR A 6 41.80 -11.35 -19.87
CA THR A 6 41.22 -10.31 -19.02
C THR A 6 40.61 -10.94 -17.76
N PRO A 7 40.61 -10.25 -16.61
CA PRO A 7 39.98 -10.78 -15.40
C PRO A 7 38.47 -10.93 -15.58
N LYS A 8 37.92 -12.08 -15.18
CA LYS A 8 36.46 -12.26 -15.14
C LYS A 8 35.86 -11.26 -14.14
N SER A 9 34.80 -10.57 -14.53
CA SER A 9 34.03 -9.70 -13.63
C SER A 9 33.57 -10.50 -12.40
N LYS A 10 33.76 -9.91 -11.21
CA LYS A 10 33.16 -10.46 -9.99
C LYS A 10 31.64 -10.43 -10.16
N SER A 11 30.96 -11.52 -9.83
CA SER A 11 29.51 -11.59 -9.88
C SER A 11 28.91 -10.57 -8.90
N ASN A 12 28.08 -9.67 -9.43
CA ASN A 12 27.43 -8.60 -8.68
C ASN A 12 26.25 -9.17 -7.86
N GLN A 13 26.56 -10.03 -6.89
CA GLN A 13 25.58 -10.68 -6.02
C GLN A 13 25.15 -9.71 -4.93
N ASN A 14 23.84 -9.44 -4.84
CA ASN A 14 23.27 -8.57 -3.82
C ASN A 14 23.61 -9.11 -2.40
N PRO A 15 24.26 -8.33 -1.52
CA PRO A 15 24.75 -8.83 -0.22
C PRO A 15 23.63 -9.30 0.72
N HIS A 16 22.39 -8.85 0.50
CA HIS A 16 21.22 -9.25 1.27
C HIS A 16 20.72 -10.67 0.95
N PHE A 17 21.09 -11.23 -0.21
CA PHE A 17 20.53 -12.49 -0.74
C PHE A 17 21.59 -13.57 -0.98
N LYS A 18 22.65 -13.60 -0.15
CA LYS A 18 23.62 -14.71 -0.12
C LYS A 18 22.99 -15.99 0.50
N PRO A 19 23.49 -17.20 0.19
CA PRO A 19 23.06 -18.42 0.87
C PRO A 19 23.13 -18.31 2.40
N GLY A 20 22.10 -18.79 3.09
CA GLY A 20 21.91 -18.67 4.54
C GLY A 20 21.29 -17.34 5.01
N SER A 21 20.94 -16.41 4.11
CA SER A 21 20.24 -15.18 4.50
C SER A 21 18.78 -15.45 4.81
N LYS A 22 18.28 -14.90 5.93
CA LYS A 22 16.85 -14.86 6.23
C LYS A 22 16.16 -13.78 5.42
N VAL A 23 15.02 -14.14 4.85
CA VAL A 23 14.29 -13.38 3.84
C VAL A 23 12.79 -13.55 4.01
N GLU A 24 12.04 -12.64 3.43
CA GLU A 24 10.61 -12.73 3.22
C GLU A 24 10.35 -12.94 1.72
N ILE A 25 9.42 -13.84 1.41
CA ILE A 25 9.10 -14.29 0.06
C ILE A 25 7.62 -14.01 -0.24
N MET A 26 7.36 -13.25 -1.29
CA MET A 26 6.03 -12.94 -1.81
C MET A 26 5.44 -14.17 -2.51
N SER A 27 4.23 -14.57 -2.14
CA SER A 27 3.46 -15.55 -2.92
C SER A 27 2.81 -14.89 -4.14
N GLU A 28 2.94 -15.54 -5.30
CA GLU A 28 2.20 -15.19 -6.52
C GLU A 28 0.91 -16.03 -6.69
N GLU A 29 0.68 -17.02 -5.82
CA GLU A 29 -0.48 -17.91 -5.85
C GLU A 29 -1.79 -17.14 -5.64
N GLU A 30 -2.85 -17.57 -6.31
CA GLU A 30 -4.15 -16.93 -6.23
C GLU A 30 -4.71 -16.99 -4.79
N GLY A 31 -5.23 -15.86 -4.30
CA GLY A 31 -5.64 -15.69 -2.90
C GLY A 31 -4.50 -15.38 -1.93
N PHE A 32 -3.23 -15.59 -2.32
CA PHE A 32 -2.06 -15.34 -1.48
C PHE A 32 -1.21 -14.13 -1.92
N ARG A 33 -1.59 -13.46 -3.01
CA ARG A 33 -0.95 -12.21 -3.43
C ARG A 33 -1.05 -11.13 -2.36
N GLY A 34 0.06 -10.44 -2.11
CA GLY A 34 0.19 -9.47 -1.01
C GLY A 34 0.62 -10.09 0.33
N SER A 35 0.79 -11.41 0.40
CA SER A 35 1.38 -12.10 1.56
C SER A 35 2.89 -12.32 1.38
N PHE A 36 3.62 -12.27 2.50
CA PHE A 36 5.06 -12.50 2.58
C PHE A 36 5.39 -13.55 3.64
N TYR A 37 5.90 -14.70 3.21
CA TYR A 37 6.30 -15.81 4.09
C TYR A 37 7.77 -15.74 4.45
N THR A 38 8.15 -16.09 5.69
CA THR A 38 9.56 -16.11 6.10
C THR A 38 10.26 -17.37 5.57
N GLY A 39 11.51 -17.22 5.16
CA GLY A 39 12.34 -18.33 4.71
C GLY A 39 13.83 -18.00 4.67
N THR A 40 14.58 -18.90 4.04
CA THR A 40 16.05 -18.85 3.96
C THR A 40 16.51 -19.01 2.51
N VAL A 41 17.45 -18.17 2.06
CA VAL A 41 18.08 -18.38 0.74
C VAL A 41 18.96 -19.62 0.79
N VAL A 42 18.57 -20.68 0.07
CA VAL A 42 19.41 -21.87 -0.12
C VAL A 42 20.51 -21.58 -1.14
N LYS A 43 20.16 -20.91 -2.25
CA LYS A 43 21.09 -20.69 -3.36
C LYS A 43 20.70 -19.52 -4.26
N ALA A 44 21.62 -18.57 -4.45
CA ALA A 44 21.51 -17.60 -5.52
C ALA A 44 22.00 -18.20 -6.87
N THR A 45 21.25 -17.97 -7.94
CA THR A 45 21.61 -18.44 -9.29
C THR A 45 22.46 -17.40 -10.05
N ARG A 46 22.87 -17.73 -11.27
CA ARG A 46 23.56 -16.80 -12.18
C ARG A 46 22.61 -15.86 -12.94
N THR A 47 21.29 -15.98 -12.74
CA THR A 47 20.25 -15.33 -13.54
C THR A 47 19.27 -14.53 -12.67
N SER A 48 19.73 -13.96 -11.56
CA SER A 48 18.91 -13.21 -10.57
C SER A 48 17.67 -13.95 -10.05
N LYS A 49 17.70 -15.30 -10.06
CA LYS A 49 16.73 -16.15 -9.36
C LYS A 49 17.36 -16.74 -8.10
N PHE A 50 16.53 -17.04 -7.10
CA PHE A 50 16.94 -17.56 -5.81
C PHE A 50 16.18 -18.86 -5.53
N ILE A 51 16.87 -19.88 -5.09
CA ILE A 51 16.23 -21.03 -4.43
C ILE A 51 16.09 -20.65 -2.96
N VAL A 52 14.85 -20.63 -2.49
CA VAL A 52 14.46 -20.34 -1.12
C VAL A 52 13.89 -21.60 -0.48
N GLU A 53 13.99 -21.69 0.85
CA GLU A 53 13.37 -22.70 1.68
C GLU A 53 12.47 -21.97 2.69
N TYR A 54 11.18 -22.28 2.71
CA TYR A 54 10.21 -21.62 3.60
C TYR A 54 10.36 -22.14 5.04
N ASP A 55 10.23 -21.25 6.03
CA ASP A 55 10.39 -21.61 7.44
C ASP A 55 9.15 -22.35 8.01
N LYS A 56 8.00 -22.27 7.32
CA LYS A 56 6.70 -22.78 7.79
C LYS A 56 5.80 -23.43 6.73
N LEU A 57 6.22 -23.45 5.45
CA LEU A 57 5.51 -24.17 4.39
C LEU A 57 6.27 -25.45 4.09
N PHE A 58 5.55 -26.54 3.80
CA PHE A 58 6.12 -27.89 3.69
C PHE A 58 5.60 -28.64 2.46
N GLU A 59 6.42 -29.51 1.88
CA GLU A 59 6.03 -30.39 0.76
C GLU A 59 5.14 -31.56 1.22
N ASP A 60 5.15 -31.86 2.52
CA ASP A 60 4.48 -33.00 3.14
C ASP A 60 3.51 -32.59 4.25
N GLU A 61 2.38 -33.30 4.36
CA GLU A 61 1.37 -33.11 5.41
C GLU A 61 1.94 -33.35 6.82
N GLU A 62 3.06 -34.06 6.93
CA GLU A 62 3.76 -34.36 8.18
C GLU A 62 4.63 -33.18 8.68
N GLY A 63 4.84 -32.15 7.85
CA GLY A 63 5.63 -30.96 8.21
C GLY A 63 7.12 -31.23 8.40
N THR A 64 7.69 -32.20 7.67
CA THR A 64 9.10 -32.63 7.86
C THR A 64 10.02 -32.16 6.74
N LYS A 65 9.48 -31.74 5.59
CA LYS A 65 10.22 -31.26 4.42
C LYS A 65 9.82 -29.83 4.09
N PRO A 66 10.57 -28.83 4.57
CA PRO A 66 10.37 -27.44 4.19
C PRO A 66 10.27 -27.28 2.66
N LEU A 67 9.25 -26.56 2.21
CA LEU A 67 9.02 -26.30 0.79
C LEU A 67 10.19 -25.50 0.22
N GLN A 68 10.74 -25.96 -0.90
CA GLN A 68 11.74 -25.19 -1.67
C GLN A 68 11.17 -24.70 -3.00
N GLU A 69 11.41 -23.42 -3.29
CA GLU A 69 10.91 -22.76 -4.51
C GLU A 69 12.01 -21.96 -5.22
N THR A 70 11.90 -21.79 -6.53
CA THR A 70 12.78 -20.90 -7.32
C THR A 70 12.10 -19.59 -7.65
N VAL A 71 12.34 -18.57 -6.83
CA VAL A 71 11.73 -17.23 -6.93
C VAL A 71 12.63 -16.23 -7.66
N ASN A 72 12.05 -15.14 -8.15
CA ASN A 72 12.74 -14.05 -8.83
C ASN A 72 13.15 -12.94 -7.84
N GLU A 73 14.05 -12.01 -8.25
CA GLU A 73 14.54 -10.92 -7.40
C GLU A 73 13.45 -9.95 -6.88
N PHE A 74 12.30 -9.84 -7.56
CA PHE A 74 11.18 -9.00 -7.10
C PHE A 74 10.28 -9.68 -6.04
N GLN A 75 10.33 -11.01 -5.94
CA GLN A 75 9.54 -11.77 -4.96
C GLN A 75 10.25 -11.88 -3.60
N ILE A 76 11.51 -11.46 -3.50
CA ILE A 76 12.34 -11.68 -2.32
C ILE A 76 12.79 -10.34 -1.71
N ARG A 77 12.55 -10.19 -0.41
CA ARG A 77 13.03 -9.06 0.39
C ARG A 77 13.76 -9.58 1.64
N PRO A 78 14.59 -8.78 2.33
CA PRO A 78 15.12 -9.15 3.64
C PRO A 78 13.97 -9.40 4.64
N ILE A 79 14.29 -9.75 5.89
CA ILE A 79 13.30 -9.60 6.97
C ILE A 79 13.03 -8.10 7.18
N ALA A 80 11.76 -7.69 7.26
CA ALA A 80 11.44 -6.28 7.50
C ALA A 80 11.87 -5.85 8.92
N PRO A 81 12.49 -4.67 9.08
CA PRO A 81 12.86 -4.16 10.39
C PRO A 81 11.60 -3.86 11.20
N ARG A 82 11.65 -4.17 12.50
CA ARG A 82 10.53 -3.98 13.44
C ARG A 82 10.86 -2.88 14.44
N GLU A 83 9.88 -2.03 14.70
CA GLU A 83 9.91 -1.06 15.78
C GLU A 83 10.04 -1.76 17.13
N LYS A 84 10.70 -1.11 18.10
CA LYS A 84 10.80 -1.64 19.48
C LYS A 84 9.51 -1.45 20.28
N LYS A 85 8.70 -0.46 19.89
CA LYS A 85 7.35 -0.10 20.36
C LYS A 85 6.69 0.77 19.29
N ARG A 86 5.40 0.62 19.01
CA ARG A 86 4.66 1.51 18.10
C ARG A 86 3.21 1.67 18.54
N GLU A 87 2.71 2.91 18.55
CA GLU A 87 1.28 3.19 18.72
C GLU A 87 0.64 3.32 17.33
N PHE A 88 0.00 2.25 16.87
CA PHE A 88 -0.69 2.22 15.59
C PHE A 88 -1.97 3.07 15.59
N LYS A 89 -2.33 3.63 14.43
CA LYS A 89 -3.47 4.55 14.27
C LYS A 89 -4.45 4.08 13.20
N PHE A 90 -5.70 4.54 13.31
CA PHE A 90 -6.67 4.45 12.23
C PHE A 90 -6.08 4.99 10.92
N SER A 91 -6.34 4.30 9.80
CA SER A 91 -5.81 4.59 8.46
C SER A 91 -4.31 4.35 8.26
N GLU A 92 -3.61 3.75 9.22
CA GLU A 92 -2.20 3.35 9.07
C GLU A 92 -2.09 2.01 8.32
N GLU A 93 -1.11 1.91 7.42
CA GLU A 93 -0.83 0.67 6.67
C GLU A 93 0.13 -0.22 7.48
N VAL A 94 -0.22 -1.49 7.56
CA VAL A 94 0.47 -2.49 8.38
C VAL A 94 0.70 -3.77 7.59
N ASP A 95 1.78 -4.48 7.93
CA ASP A 95 1.84 -5.90 7.66
C ASP A 95 1.26 -6.61 8.90
N ALA A 96 0.19 -7.39 8.72
CA ALA A 96 -0.43 -8.20 9.77
C ALA A 96 -0.02 -9.67 9.66
N PHE A 97 0.28 -10.33 10.77
CA PHE A 97 0.69 -11.72 10.80
C PHE A 97 -0.53 -12.66 10.82
N HIS A 98 -0.76 -13.36 9.72
CA HIS A 98 -1.90 -14.26 9.57
C HIS A 98 -1.54 -15.46 8.69
N ASN A 99 -2.07 -16.65 9.00
CA ASN A 99 -1.80 -17.89 8.26
C ASN A 99 -0.32 -18.08 7.90
N ASP A 100 0.56 -17.87 8.89
CA ASP A 100 2.02 -17.99 8.81
C ASP A 100 2.77 -17.03 7.87
N GLY A 101 2.07 -16.04 7.28
CA GLY A 101 2.63 -14.97 6.47
C GLY A 101 2.36 -13.57 7.02
N TRP A 102 3.05 -12.58 6.46
CA TRP A 102 2.80 -11.15 6.67
C TRP A 102 1.96 -10.58 5.53
N TRP A 103 0.80 -10.00 5.83
CA TRP A 103 -0.18 -9.55 4.85
C TRP A 103 -0.35 -8.03 4.89
N GLU A 104 -0.27 -7.37 3.73
CA GLU A 104 -0.56 -5.94 3.59
C GLU A 104 -2.03 -5.63 3.94
N GLY A 105 -2.27 -4.74 4.91
CA GLY A 105 -3.60 -4.29 5.28
C GLY A 105 -3.59 -2.87 5.87
N VAL A 106 -4.79 -2.33 6.10
CA VAL A 106 -4.99 -0.99 6.66
C VAL A 106 -5.84 -1.04 7.93
N ILE A 107 -5.44 -0.31 8.97
CA ILE A 107 -6.18 -0.28 10.24
C ILE A 107 -7.47 0.52 10.09
N THR A 108 -8.60 -0.13 10.33
CA THR A 108 -9.95 0.45 10.23
C THR A 108 -10.56 0.77 11.58
N GLU A 109 -10.14 0.12 12.66
CA GLU A 109 -10.62 0.38 14.02
C GLU A 109 -9.47 0.21 15.01
N VAL A 110 -9.42 1.08 16.02
CA VAL A 110 -8.48 1.04 17.14
C VAL A 110 -9.32 0.90 18.40
N ASN A 111 -9.27 -0.27 19.04
CA ASN A 111 -10.16 -0.63 20.13
C ASN A 111 -9.57 -0.22 21.48
N GLU A 112 -10.43 0.08 22.46
CA GLU A 112 -10.01 0.47 23.81
C GLU A 112 -9.30 -0.66 24.58
N ASP A 113 -9.41 -1.91 24.12
CA ASP A 113 -8.74 -3.09 24.69
C ASP A 113 -7.31 -3.32 24.14
N GLY A 114 -6.84 -2.47 23.23
CA GLY A 114 -5.51 -2.56 22.62
C GLY A 114 -5.44 -3.42 21.35
N LYS A 115 -6.60 -3.86 20.82
CA LYS A 115 -6.68 -4.51 19.51
C LYS A 115 -6.89 -3.53 18.37
N PHE A 116 -6.59 -4.00 17.17
CA PHE A 116 -6.75 -3.27 15.92
C PHE A 116 -7.53 -4.11 14.92
N ALA A 117 -8.59 -3.56 14.33
CA ALA A 117 -9.20 -4.17 13.16
C ALA A 117 -8.40 -3.78 11.91
N VAL A 118 -7.94 -4.77 11.15
CA VAL A 118 -7.20 -4.59 9.90
C VAL A 118 -8.05 -5.08 8.76
N PHE A 119 -8.19 -4.25 7.72
CA PHE A 119 -8.86 -4.58 6.47
C PHE A 119 -7.84 -4.95 5.39
N PHE A 120 -8.04 -6.10 4.76
CA PHE A 120 -7.19 -6.60 3.68
C PHE A 120 -7.76 -6.21 2.32
N ARG A 121 -7.06 -5.34 1.59
CA ARG A 121 -7.50 -4.83 0.29
C ARG A 121 -7.76 -5.93 -0.75
N SER A 122 -7.00 -7.03 -0.68
CA SER A 122 -7.10 -8.17 -1.60
C SER A 122 -8.32 -9.05 -1.34
N THR A 123 -8.56 -9.48 -0.10
CA THR A 123 -9.68 -10.38 0.25
C THR A 123 -10.97 -9.68 0.67
N LYS A 124 -10.93 -8.35 0.89
CA LYS A 124 -12.01 -7.53 1.48
C LYS A 124 -12.41 -7.94 2.90
N GLU A 125 -11.61 -8.76 3.58
CA GLU A 125 -11.87 -9.20 4.95
C GLU A 125 -11.41 -8.16 5.97
N GLN A 126 -12.07 -8.14 7.14
CA GLN A 126 -11.63 -7.38 8.32
C GLN A 126 -11.42 -8.33 9.50
N ILE A 127 -10.22 -8.35 10.07
CA ILE A 127 -9.81 -9.25 11.17
C ILE A 127 -9.21 -8.43 12.32
N GLU A 128 -9.43 -8.85 13.57
CA GLU A 128 -8.81 -8.23 14.76
C GLU A 128 -7.43 -8.82 15.07
N PHE A 129 -6.45 -7.96 15.34
CA PHE A 129 -5.08 -8.32 15.71
C PHE A 129 -4.62 -7.62 17.01
N GLY A 130 -3.67 -8.22 17.72
CA GLY A 130 -2.89 -7.56 18.78
C GLY A 130 -1.68 -6.79 18.23
N GLU A 131 -1.05 -5.95 19.04
CA GLU A 131 0.15 -5.17 18.66
C GLU A 131 1.30 -6.10 18.21
N GLU A 132 1.41 -7.30 18.81
CA GLU A 132 2.48 -8.28 18.56
C GLU A 132 2.45 -8.90 17.15
N ASP A 133 1.25 -9.00 16.57
CA ASP A 133 0.99 -9.55 15.23
C ASP A 133 0.96 -8.45 14.17
N LEU A 134 1.19 -7.18 14.53
CA LEU A 134 1.32 -6.07 13.60
C LEU A 134 2.76 -5.56 13.52
N ARG A 135 3.08 -4.98 12.36
CA ARG A 135 4.25 -4.10 12.16
C ARG A 135 3.89 -3.05 11.12
N LEU A 136 4.63 -1.94 11.09
CA LEU A 136 4.42 -0.94 10.03
C LEU A 136 4.63 -1.57 8.65
N HIS A 137 3.73 -1.31 7.69
CA HIS A 137 3.94 -1.75 6.31
C HIS A 137 5.20 -1.08 5.75
N ARG A 138 6.07 -1.88 5.13
CA ARG A 138 7.33 -1.39 4.53
C ARG A 138 7.56 -2.08 3.19
N GLU A 139 7.81 -1.30 2.16
CA GLU A 139 8.22 -1.80 0.85
C GLU A 139 9.76 -1.91 0.79
N TRP A 140 10.28 -2.96 0.16
CA TRP A 140 11.72 -3.11 -0.12
C TRP A 140 12.02 -2.60 -1.53
N VAL A 141 12.61 -1.41 -1.63
CA VAL A 141 12.74 -0.66 -2.88
C VAL A 141 14.19 -0.23 -3.10
N ASN A 142 14.80 -0.69 -4.20
CA ASN A 142 16.18 -0.36 -4.59
C ASN A 142 17.26 -0.63 -3.52
N GLY A 143 17.07 -1.67 -2.68
CA GLY A 143 18.03 -2.04 -1.65
C GLY A 143 17.85 -1.33 -0.31
N ALA A 144 16.72 -0.67 -0.08
CA ALA A 144 16.36 -0.06 1.21
C ALA A 144 14.88 -0.30 1.54
N TRP A 145 14.56 -0.34 2.83
CA TRP A 145 13.16 -0.33 3.30
C TRP A 145 12.58 1.08 3.21
N LYS A 146 11.31 1.17 2.80
CA LYS A 146 10.53 2.42 2.78
C LYS A 146 9.16 2.22 3.42
N PRO A 147 8.79 3.01 4.45
CA PRO A 147 9.61 4.01 5.17
C PRO A 147 10.90 3.42 5.81
N THR A 148 11.80 4.27 6.28
CA THR A 148 13.00 3.93 7.08
C THR A 148 12.63 3.63 8.54
N LEU A 149 13.46 2.90 9.29
CA LEU A 149 13.12 2.59 10.69
C LEU A 149 13.31 3.86 11.54
N GLU A 150 12.26 4.27 12.25
CA GLU A 150 12.31 5.45 13.11
C GLU A 150 13.39 5.27 14.19
N GLY A 151 14.46 6.09 14.10
CA GLY A 151 15.64 6.00 14.96
C GLY A 151 16.97 5.74 14.21
N GLU A 152 16.94 5.22 12.99
CA GLU A 152 18.18 5.05 12.17
C GLU A 152 18.72 6.42 11.71
N GLU A 153 17.86 7.34 11.30
CA GLU A 153 18.22 8.72 10.93
C GLU A 153 18.90 9.47 12.10
N GLU A 154 18.48 9.21 13.33
CA GLU A 154 19.11 9.75 14.53
C GLU A 154 20.51 9.15 14.79
N GLU A 155 20.80 7.93 14.35
CA GLU A 155 22.14 7.33 14.49
C GLU A 155 23.06 7.75 13.34
N GLU A 156 22.57 7.81 12.10
CA GLU A 156 23.30 8.36 10.95
C GLU A 156 23.64 9.85 11.14
N GLU A 157 22.71 10.70 11.59
CA GLU A 157 23.02 12.09 11.93
C GLU A 157 24.04 12.17 13.08
N LYS A 158 23.97 11.29 14.09
CA LYS A 158 24.95 11.27 15.19
C LYS A 158 26.32 10.76 14.75
N GLU A 159 26.43 9.90 13.74
CA GLU A 159 27.73 9.52 13.16
C GLU A 159 28.29 10.62 12.25
N GLU A 160 27.45 11.23 11.40
CA GLU A 160 27.86 12.34 10.53
C GLU A 160 28.28 13.58 11.34
N VAL A 161 27.61 13.86 12.47
CA VAL A 161 28.00 14.91 13.43
C VAL A 161 29.32 14.54 14.15
N LYS A 162 29.55 13.27 14.53
CA LYS A 162 30.83 12.84 15.13
C LYS A 162 32.01 12.93 14.15
N GLU A 163 31.80 12.64 12.87
CA GLU A 163 32.82 12.88 11.84
C GLU A 163 33.13 14.38 11.71
N LYS A 164 32.09 15.22 11.62
CA LYS A 164 32.22 16.69 11.54
C LYS A 164 32.85 17.31 12.80
N GLU A 165 32.59 16.78 13.99
CA GLU A 165 33.23 17.23 15.24
C GLU A 165 34.73 16.84 15.32
N ASN A 166 35.12 15.69 14.74
CA ASN A 166 36.53 15.29 14.68
C ASN A 166 37.37 16.14 13.72
N GLU A 167 36.81 16.64 12.61
CA GLU A 167 37.49 17.59 11.73
C GLU A 167 37.45 19.05 12.24
N GLY A 168 36.39 19.44 12.97
CA GLY A 168 36.16 20.82 13.42
C GLY A 168 37.06 21.29 14.58
N SER A 169 37.76 20.40 15.28
CA SER A 169 38.45 20.70 16.55
C SER A 169 39.79 21.45 16.40
N ARG A 170 39.84 22.50 15.57
CA ARG A 170 41.00 23.42 15.51
C ARG A 170 40.70 24.85 15.05
N ASN A 171 39.70 25.54 15.63
CA ASN A 171 39.86 26.99 15.92
C ASN A 171 38.87 27.57 16.95
N LYS A 172 39.44 28.20 17.99
CA LYS A 172 38.94 29.29 18.87
C LYS A 172 37.42 29.56 18.86
N ARG A 173 36.68 29.29 19.95
CA ARG A 173 36.59 30.15 21.16
C ARG A 173 36.61 31.67 20.88
N LYS A 174 35.45 32.34 20.92
CA LYS A 174 35.14 33.41 21.91
C LYS A 174 33.76 34.10 21.72
N LEU A 175 32.97 34.11 22.82
CA LEU A 175 32.04 35.17 23.26
C LEU A 175 30.76 35.42 22.41
N VAL A 176 29.59 35.80 22.95
CA VAL A 176 29.08 35.96 24.34
C VAL A 176 27.53 35.90 24.32
N GLU A 177 26.91 35.87 25.51
CA GLU A 177 25.46 36.08 25.78
C GLU A 177 24.87 37.37 25.12
N GLU A 178 23.59 37.76 25.16
CA GLU A 178 22.36 37.45 25.92
C GLU A 178 21.18 37.86 24.97
N GLU A 179 19.87 37.71 25.20
CA GLU A 179 19.04 38.23 26.31
C GLU A 179 17.58 37.73 26.19
N VAL A 180 16.73 38.06 27.16
CA VAL A 180 15.42 37.41 27.45
C VAL A 180 14.24 38.38 27.29
N THR A 181 13.05 37.89 26.88
CA THR A 181 11.67 38.23 27.39
C THR A 181 10.60 37.63 26.42
N LYS A 182 9.53 36.91 26.83
CA LYS A 182 8.35 37.26 27.68
C LYS A 182 7.53 38.44 27.11
N GLU A 183 6.18 38.46 27.07
CA GLU A 183 5.11 37.48 27.31
C GLU A 183 3.83 38.01 26.57
N VAL A 184 2.75 37.26 26.29
CA VAL A 184 1.50 37.11 27.08
C VAL A 184 0.47 36.34 26.19
N LYS A 185 -0.51 35.61 26.77
CA LYS A 185 -1.66 34.98 26.06
C LYS A 185 -2.96 35.81 26.16
N ARG A 186 -3.84 35.78 25.15
CA ARG A 186 -5.31 35.95 25.33
C ARG A 186 -6.14 35.06 24.38
N ARG A 187 -7.24 34.49 24.91
CA ARG A 187 -8.31 33.76 24.22
C ARG A 187 -9.62 34.56 24.30
N VAL A 188 -10.61 34.28 23.43
CA VAL A 188 -12.04 34.02 23.79
C VAL A 188 -12.87 33.71 22.52
N ASN A 189 -13.89 32.85 22.67
CA ASN A 189 -14.76 32.27 21.63
C ASN A 189 -15.90 33.22 21.15
N LYS A 190 -16.56 32.85 20.03
CA LYS A 190 -18.03 33.05 19.89
C LYS A 190 -18.72 31.97 19.01
N LYS A 191 -20.03 31.81 19.19
CA LYS A 191 -20.93 30.73 18.68
C LYS A 191 -21.67 31.07 17.37
N MET A 192 -22.30 30.03 16.79
CA MET A 192 -23.24 29.97 15.65
C MET A 192 -24.66 30.53 15.96
N PRO A 193 -25.50 30.69 14.93
CA PRO A 193 -26.88 30.16 14.82
C PRO A 193 -26.94 29.04 13.73
N ASP A 194 -27.76 27.98 13.72
CA ASP A 194 -29.15 27.66 14.14
C ASP A 194 -30.26 27.92 13.07
N THR A 195 -31.17 26.93 12.93
CA THR A 195 -32.54 26.91 12.31
C THR A 195 -32.78 25.79 11.25
N THR A 196 -33.46 24.71 11.70
CA THR A 196 -34.62 23.99 11.08
C THR A 196 -34.55 23.52 9.61
N GLN A 197 -34.41 22.23 9.27
CA GLN A 197 -35.35 21.07 9.33
C GLN A 197 -36.63 21.12 8.46
N GLU A 198 -36.70 20.29 7.41
CA GLU A 198 -37.92 19.58 6.96
C GLU A 198 -37.57 18.20 6.34
N LYS A 199 -38.52 17.24 6.37
CA LYS A 199 -38.55 15.86 5.84
C LYS A 199 -40.06 15.45 5.74
N PRO A 200 -40.49 14.33 5.12
CA PRO A 200 -39.75 13.23 4.47
C PRO A 200 -40.30 12.77 3.09
N ILE A 201 -39.58 11.87 2.41
CA ILE A 201 -40.16 10.73 1.69
C ILE A 201 -39.33 9.49 2.09
N GLU A 202 -39.99 8.39 2.48
CA GLU A 202 -39.30 7.19 2.99
C GLU A 202 -38.99 6.19 1.87
N SER A 203 -37.70 5.99 1.59
CA SER A 203 -37.16 4.79 0.92
C SER A 203 -36.83 3.72 1.97
N PRO A 204 -36.59 2.44 1.58
CA PRO A 204 -36.19 1.38 2.51
C PRO A 204 -34.98 1.80 3.35
N LYS A 205 -35.12 1.73 4.68
CA LYS A 205 -34.21 2.41 5.64
C LYS A 205 -32.83 1.77 5.81
N ASP A 206 -32.61 0.63 5.15
CA ASP A 206 -31.41 -0.21 5.29
C ASP A 206 -30.57 -0.31 4.00
N ALA A 207 -30.98 0.36 2.91
CA ALA A 207 -30.24 0.35 1.65
C ALA A 207 -28.99 1.26 1.71
N LYS A 208 -27.79 0.67 1.75
CA LYS A 208 -26.48 1.38 1.69
C LYS A 208 -26.37 2.34 0.50
N PHE A 209 -27.00 1.99 -0.64
CA PHE A 209 -26.98 2.78 -1.87
C PHE A 209 -28.41 3.00 -2.41
N SER A 210 -28.67 4.16 -3.02
CA SER A 210 -29.98 4.50 -3.60
C SER A 210 -30.02 4.29 -5.12
N LYS A 211 -31.17 3.94 -5.67
CA LYS A 211 -31.43 3.90 -7.12
C LYS A 211 -30.99 5.20 -7.80
N GLY A 212 -30.26 5.09 -8.90
CA GLY A 212 -29.69 6.22 -9.64
C GLY A 212 -28.39 6.80 -9.06
N MET A 213 -27.87 6.26 -7.94
CA MET A 213 -26.56 6.67 -7.42
C MET A 213 -25.44 6.22 -8.35
N LEU A 214 -24.52 7.14 -8.65
CA LEU A 214 -23.27 6.84 -9.35
C LEU A 214 -22.30 6.16 -8.38
N VAL A 215 -21.78 5.02 -8.80
CA VAL A 215 -20.90 4.14 -8.03
C VAL A 215 -19.73 3.69 -8.90
N GLU A 216 -18.71 3.14 -8.26
CA GLU A 216 -17.66 2.39 -8.91
C GLU A 216 -17.72 0.93 -8.43
N VAL A 217 -17.48 0.02 -9.37
CA VAL A 217 -17.61 -1.43 -9.19
C VAL A 217 -16.27 -2.10 -9.47
N SER A 218 -15.78 -2.91 -8.54
CA SER A 218 -14.61 -3.77 -8.73
C SER A 218 -15.03 -5.19 -9.10
N SER A 219 -14.11 -5.97 -9.68
CA SER A 219 -14.26 -7.42 -9.79
C SER A 219 -12.98 -8.12 -9.31
N ASP A 220 -13.16 -9.26 -8.65
CA ASP A 220 -12.07 -10.15 -8.26
C ASP A 220 -11.76 -11.20 -9.35
N GLU A 221 -12.42 -11.12 -10.51
CA GLU A 221 -12.13 -11.98 -11.66
C GLU A 221 -10.73 -11.71 -12.25
N ASP A 222 -10.09 -12.77 -12.75
CA ASP A 222 -8.79 -12.67 -13.39
C ASP A 222 -8.79 -11.70 -14.58
N GLY A 223 -7.84 -10.76 -14.56
CA GLY A 223 -7.77 -9.67 -15.52
C GLY A 223 -8.56 -8.41 -15.13
N PHE A 224 -9.33 -8.43 -14.04
CA PHE A 224 -10.04 -7.26 -13.50
C PHE A 224 -9.66 -6.89 -12.06
N LYS A 225 -8.88 -7.73 -11.38
CA LYS A 225 -8.27 -7.43 -10.06
C LYS A 225 -7.57 -6.06 -10.09
N GLY A 226 -7.95 -5.18 -9.18
CA GLY A 226 -7.45 -3.80 -9.08
C GLY A 226 -8.18 -2.74 -9.92
N ALA A 227 -9.14 -3.14 -10.77
CA ALA A 227 -9.93 -2.22 -11.59
C ALA A 227 -11.23 -1.75 -10.88
N TRP A 228 -11.63 -0.51 -11.17
CA TRP A 228 -12.89 0.11 -10.73
C TRP A 228 -13.63 0.73 -11.92
N PHE A 229 -14.73 0.10 -12.32
CA PHE A 229 -15.58 0.53 -13.44
C PHE A 229 -16.68 1.47 -12.98
N ALA A 230 -16.97 2.51 -13.76
CA ALA A 230 -18.07 3.43 -13.45
C ALA A 230 -19.44 2.79 -13.75
N ALA A 231 -20.37 2.87 -12.80
CA ALA A 231 -21.70 2.27 -12.90
C ALA A 231 -22.79 3.08 -12.18
N THR A 232 -24.05 2.71 -12.41
CA THR A 232 -25.24 3.26 -11.73
C THR A 232 -25.98 2.17 -10.98
N ILE A 233 -26.42 2.44 -9.75
CA ILE A 233 -27.33 1.55 -9.01
C ILE A 233 -28.70 1.51 -9.70
N VAL A 234 -29.13 0.34 -10.17
CA VAL A 234 -30.47 0.13 -10.75
C VAL A 234 -31.49 -0.16 -9.65
N GLU A 235 -31.22 -1.12 -8.77
CA GLU A 235 -32.06 -1.45 -7.60
C GLU A 235 -31.38 -2.45 -6.64
N PRO A 236 -31.75 -2.48 -5.35
CA PRO A 236 -31.37 -3.57 -4.46
C PRO A 236 -32.08 -4.87 -4.88
N VAL A 237 -31.31 -5.96 -5.00
CA VAL A 237 -31.82 -7.31 -5.31
C VAL A 237 -31.70 -8.27 -4.13
N GLY A 238 -30.88 -7.92 -3.13
CA GLY A 238 -30.74 -8.66 -1.88
C GLY A 238 -30.36 -7.75 -0.73
N LYS A 239 -30.09 -8.33 0.44
CA LYS A 239 -29.70 -7.59 1.65
C LYS A 239 -28.40 -6.79 1.45
N ASP A 240 -27.42 -7.44 0.82
CA ASP A 240 -26.08 -6.90 0.55
C ASP A 240 -25.72 -7.00 -0.95
N LYS A 241 -26.73 -7.02 -1.84
CA LYS A 241 -26.54 -7.10 -3.31
C LYS A 241 -27.42 -6.10 -4.08
N TYR A 242 -26.86 -5.53 -5.15
CA TYR A 242 -27.52 -4.55 -6.01
C TYR A 242 -27.37 -4.94 -7.48
N LEU A 243 -28.43 -4.76 -8.26
CA LEU A 243 -28.34 -4.72 -9.71
C LEU A 243 -27.73 -3.37 -10.10
N ILE A 244 -26.66 -3.39 -10.87
CA ILE A 244 -25.99 -2.20 -11.42
C ILE A 244 -26.07 -2.16 -12.94
N GLU A 245 -25.75 -1.01 -13.52
CA GLU A 245 -25.57 -0.82 -14.97
C GLU A 245 -24.26 -0.07 -15.20
N TYR A 246 -23.30 -0.68 -15.91
CA TYR A 246 -22.01 -0.07 -16.22
C TYR A 246 -22.16 1.08 -17.23
N HIS A 247 -21.27 2.08 -17.18
CA HIS A 247 -21.32 3.23 -18.12
C HIS A 247 -20.56 3.00 -19.43
N THR A 248 -19.71 1.98 -19.48
CA THR A 248 -18.78 1.74 -20.60
C THR A 248 -18.86 0.31 -21.14
N LEU A 249 -19.12 -0.69 -20.28
CA LEU A 249 -19.27 -2.09 -20.68
C LEU A 249 -20.60 -2.34 -21.40
N ARG A 250 -20.54 -3.09 -22.51
CA ARG A 250 -21.66 -3.45 -23.38
C ARG A 250 -22.11 -4.90 -23.17
N THR A 251 -23.34 -5.21 -23.55
CA THR A 251 -23.79 -6.59 -23.75
C THR A 251 -23.11 -7.22 -24.97
N GLU A 252 -23.03 -8.56 -25.05
CA GLU A 252 -22.40 -9.29 -26.18
C GLU A 252 -23.00 -8.94 -27.55
N ASP A 253 -24.28 -8.55 -27.58
CA ASP A 253 -25.02 -8.18 -28.77
C ASP A 253 -25.02 -6.65 -29.06
N ASP A 254 -24.26 -5.87 -28.28
CA ASP A 254 -24.20 -4.38 -28.31
C ASP A 254 -25.57 -3.69 -28.20
N SER A 255 -26.60 -4.41 -27.71
CA SER A 255 -27.98 -3.87 -27.59
C SER A 255 -28.15 -2.88 -26.43
N GLY A 256 -27.25 -2.92 -25.45
CA GLY A 256 -27.32 -2.06 -24.27
C GLY A 256 -26.02 -2.00 -23.48
N PHE A 257 -26.10 -1.35 -22.32
CA PHE A 257 -25.04 -1.41 -21.30
C PHE A 257 -25.20 -2.67 -20.46
N LEU A 258 -24.08 -3.26 -20.05
CA LEU A 258 -24.04 -4.46 -19.23
C LEU A 258 -24.66 -4.20 -17.84
N ARG A 259 -25.42 -5.16 -17.34
CA ARG A 259 -26.04 -5.15 -16.00
C ARG A 259 -25.74 -6.43 -15.26
N GLU A 260 -25.35 -6.31 -13.99
CA GLU A 260 -24.91 -7.43 -13.16
C GLU A 260 -25.40 -7.27 -11.71
N GLU A 261 -25.57 -8.39 -11.02
CA GLU A 261 -25.86 -8.42 -9.57
C GLU A 261 -24.55 -8.44 -8.77
N ILE A 262 -24.20 -7.30 -8.20
CA ILE A 262 -22.92 -7.09 -7.52
C ILE A 262 -23.13 -7.03 -5.99
N ASP A 263 -22.22 -7.65 -5.24
CA ASP A 263 -22.21 -7.59 -3.78
C ASP A 263 -21.66 -6.25 -3.27
N THR A 264 -22.19 -5.74 -2.17
CA THR A 264 -21.77 -4.46 -1.58
C THR A 264 -20.30 -4.35 -1.25
N VAL A 265 -19.56 -5.46 -1.08
CA VAL A 265 -18.10 -5.43 -0.89
C VAL A 265 -17.33 -4.96 -2.13
N HIS A 266 -17.94 -5.07 -3.32
CA HIS A 266 -17.39 -4.62 -4.59
C HIS A 266 -17.96 -3.28 -5.07
N ILE A 267 -18.81 -2.61 -4.27
CA ILE A 267 -19.45 -1.34 -4.63
C ILE A 267 -18.94 -0.22 -3.72
N ARG A 268 -18.39 0.83 -4.32
CA ARG A 268 -18.10 2.09 -3.64
C ARG A 268 -18.85 3.26 -4.29
N PRO A 269 -19.13 4.37 -3.58
CA PRO A 269 -19.60 5.60 -4.22
C PRO A 269 -18.62 6.10 -5.29
N HIS A 270 -18.98 7.14 -6.03
CA HIS A 270 -17.96 7.90 -6.77
C HIS A 270 -17.03 8.67 -5.78
N PRO A 271 -15.70 8.66 -5.95
CA PRO A 271 -14.78 9.30 -5.01
C PRO A 271 -14.89 10.83 -5.00
N PRO A 272 -14.56 11.50 -3.87
CA PRO A 272 -14.74 12.94 -3.74
C PRO A 272 -13.67 13.69 -4.54
N GLN A 273 -14.10 14.44 -5.56
CA GLN A 273 -13.23 15.28 -6.41
C GLN A 273 -12.65 16.51 -5.69
N THR A 274 -12.63 16.52 -4.35
CA THR A 274 -12.19 17.64 -3.51
C THR A 274 -10.66 17.75 -3.36
N ILE A 275 -9.90 16.73 -3.81
CA ILE A 275 -8.44 16.69 -3.68
C ILE A 275 -7.80 17.26 -4.95
N ILE A 276 -7.45 18.55 -4.93
CA ILE A 276 -6.66 19.17 -5.99
C ILE A 276 -5.17 18.84 -5.77
N ILE A 277 -4.62 17.95 -6.58
CA ILE A 277 -3.17 17.66 -6.62
C ILE A 277 -2.53 18.46 -7.75
N ASP A 278 -1.51 19.26 -7.44
CA ASP A 278 -0.67 19.91 -8.46
C ASP A 278 0.23 18.89 -9.17
N ARG A 279 0.90 18.01 -8.40
CA ARG A 279 1.78 16.95 -8.91
C ARG A 279 1.81 15.75 -7.97
N PHE A 280 1.78 14.55 -8.55
CA PHE A 280 2.10 13.31 -7.85
C PHE A 280 3.62 13.17 -7.61
N LYS A 281 3.99 12.47 -6.54
CA LYS A 281 5.36 12.09 -6.19
C LYS A 281 5.66 10.65 -6.63
N LYS A 282 6.95 10.29 -6.66
CA LYS A 282 7.35 8.88 -6.76
C LYS A 282 6.93 8.12 -5.50
N LEU A 283 6.51 6.86 -5.65
CA LEU A 283 5.91 6.01 -4.61
C LEU A 283 4.56 6.52 -4.06
N GLU A 284 3.87 7.41 -4.78
CA GLU A 284 2.50 7.79 -4.45
C GLU A 284 1.52 6.86 -5.17
N GLU A 285 0.54 6.33 -4.43
CA GLU A 285 -0.54 5.52 -5.00
C GLU A 285 -1.57 6.38 -5.72
N VAL A 286 -1.95 5.92 -6.91
CA VAL A 286 -2.86 6.58 -7.83
C VAL A 286 -3.84 5.58 -8.42
N ASP A 287 -5.06 6.04 -8.67
CA ASP A 287 -5.95 5.39 -9.61
C ASP A 287 -5.62 5.92 -11.02
N ALA A 288 -5.28 5.03 -11.95
CA ALA A 288 -4.99 5.37 -13.35
C ALA A 288 -6.14 4.96 -14.27
N LEU A 289 -6.61 5.89 -15.12
CA LEU A 289 -7.68 5.63 -16.08
C LEU A 289 -7.11 4.89 -17.29
N TYR A 290 -7.47 3.62 -17.43
CA TYR A 290 -7.02 2.74 -18.51
C TYR A 290 -8.13 1.75 -18.87
N ASN A 291 -8.33 1.49 -20.18
CA ASN A 291 -9.38 0.59 -20.69
C ASN A 291 -10.74 0.77 -19.99
N ASP A 292 -11.20 2.03 -19.90
CA ASP A 292 -12.49 2.44 -19.32
C ASP A 292 -12.72 2.13 -17.82
N ALA A 293 -11.66 1.80 -17.08
CA ALA A 293 -11.66 1.62 -15.63
C ALA A 293 -10.54 2.42 -14.93
N TRP A 294 -10.68 2.63 -13.62
CA TRP A 294 -9.64 3.17 -12.75
C TRP A 294 -8.87 2.03 -12.09
N TRP A 295 -7.56 1.96 -12.36
CA TRP A 295 -6.67 0.89 -11.88
C TRP A 295 -5.75 1.39 -10.78
N VAL A 296 -5.69 0.68 -9.66
CA VAL A 296 -4.78 1.01 -8.56
C VAL A 296 -3.34 0.73 -8.96
N GLY A 297 -2.46 1.73 -8.84
CA GLY A 297 -1.04 1.59 -9.16
C GLY A 297 -0.16 2.60 -8.43
N VAL A 298 1.16 2.39 -8.49
CA VAL A 298 2.17 3.22 -7.81
C VAL A 298 2.94 4.05 -8.82
N VAL A 299 3.13 5.36 -8.59
CA VAL A 299 3.98 6.19 -9.45
C VAL A 299 5.45 5.76 -9.33
N SER A 300 5.93 4.95 -10.28
CA SER A 300 7.32 4.47 -10.32
C SER A 300 8.30 5.57 -10.73
N LYS A 301 7.83 6.54 -11.55
CA LYS A 301 8.67 7.61 -12.09
C LYS A 301 7.87 8.88 -12.39
N VAL A 302 8.35 10.01 -11.89
CA VAL A 302 7.89 11.34 -12.33
C VAL A 302 8.65 11.70 -13.60
N ASN A 303 7.97 11.70 -14.75
CA ASN A 303 8.55 12.09 -16.03
C ASN A 303 8.44 13.63 -16.21
N THR A 304 8.81 14.15 -17.39
CA THR A 304 8.57 15.55 -17.71
C THR A 304 7.06 15.83 -17.66
N PHE A 305 6.63 16.72 -16.77
CA PHE A 305 5.24 17.11 -16.58
C PHE A 305 4.59 17.48 -17.94
N PRO A 306 3.36 17.00 -18.25
CA PRO A 306 2.39 16.39 -17.35
C PRO A 306 2.38 14.85 -17.37
N LYS A 307 3.53 14.18 -17.48
CA LYS A 307 3.60 12.70 -17.60
C LYS A 307 4.19 12.00 -16.37
N TYR A 308 3.73 10.77 -16.13
CA TYR A 308 4.16 9.88 -15.06
C TYR A 308 4.25 8.44 -15.58
N SER A 309 5.20 7.65 -15.09
CA SER A 309 5.11 6.19 -15.20
C SER A 309 4.41 5.65 -13.95
N VAL A 310 3.46 4.74 -14.14
CA VAL A 310 2.74 4.03 -13.07
C VAL A 310 3.00 2.53 -13.22
N PHE A 311 3.33 1.89 -12.10
CA PHE A 311 3.56 0.45 -11.99
C PHE A 311 2.33 -0.23 -11.35
N PHE A 312 1.86 -1.30 -11.96
CA PHE A 312 0.72 -2.09 -11.49
C PHE A 312 1.23 -3.38 -10.84
N LYS A 313 1.06 -3.49 -9.51
CA LYS A 313 1.56 -4.64 -8.72
C LYS A 313 1.00 -5.98 -9.24
N ASP A 314 -0.27 -6.03 -9.61
CA ASP A 314 -0.96 -7.27 -10.02
C ASP A 314 -0.61 -7.80 -11.41
N SER A 315 -0.34 -6.93 -12.39
CA SER A 315 0.06 -7.35 -13.75
C SER A 315 1.58 -7.29 -13.98
N ASN A 316 2.33 -6.68 -13.06
CA ASN A 316 3.77 -6.42 -13.17
C ASN A 316 4.14 -5.56 -14.41
N GLU A 317 3.25 -4.63 -14.77
CA GLU A 317 3.42 -3.72 -15.91
C GLU A 317 3.77 -2.30 -15.46
N GLU A 318 4.56 -1.58 -16.28
CA GLU A 318 4.74 -0.13 -16.16
C GLU A 318 4.22 0.57 -17.42
N LEU A 319 3.29 1.51 -17.25
CA LEU A 319 2.69 2.30 -18.34
C LEU A 319 2.84 3.81 -18.09
N GLU A 320 2.89 4.60 -19.16
CA GLU A 320 2.98 6.07 -19.08
C GLU A 320 1.59 6.73 -19.19
N PHE A 321 1.23 7.53 -18.19
CA PHE A 321 -0.03 8.27 -18.11
C PHE A 321 0.20 9.79 -18.11
N ARG A 322 -0.80 10.55 -18.56
CA ARG A 322 -0.85 12.00 -18.34
C ARG A 322 -1.49 12.28 -16.98
N HIS A 323 -1.18 13.44 -16.41
CA HIS A 323 -1.77 13.92 -15.16
C HIS A 323 -3.31 13.91 -15.15
N SER A 324 -3.95 14.17 -16.31
CA SER A 324 -5.42 14.13 -16.47
C SER A 324 -6.03 12.73 -16.35
N ASP A 325 -5.19 11.71 -16.54
CA ASP A 325 -5.58 10.31 -16.62
C ASP A 325 -5.24 9.60 -15.29
N LEU A 326 -4.86 10.36 -14.26
CA LEU A 326 -4.54 9.91 -12.90
C LEU A 326 -5.37 10.69 -11.88
N ARG A 327 -5.74 10.03 -10.79
CA ARG A 327 -6.28 10.65 -9.58
C ARG A 327 -5.63 10.03 -8.33
N PRO A 328 -5.67 10.69 -7.16
CA PRO A 328 -5.20 10.08 -5.91
C PRO A 328 -5.94 8.76 -5.66
N HIS A 329 -5.21 7.70 -5.28
CA HIS A 329 -5.88 6.48 -4.82
C HIS A 329 -6.66 6.77 -3.52
N GLN A 330 -7.84 6.19 -3.40
CA GLN A 330 -8.67 6.26 -2.20
C GLN A 330 -9.39 4.93 -2.00
N ASP A 331 -9.36 4.42 -0.77
CA ASP A 331 -10.14 3.27 -0.35
C ASP A 331 -11.52 3.72 0.17
N TRP A 332 -12.55 2.92 -0.06
CA TRP A 332 -13.87 3.09 0.56
C TRP A 332 -14.07 2.01 1.61
N ILE A 333 -13.93 2.38 2.89
CA ILE A 333 -13.91 1.43 4.00
C ILE A 333 -14.87 1.90 5.09
N ASN A 334 -15.72 0.99 5.59
CA ASN A 334 -16.69 1.23 6.66
C ASN A 334 -17.50 2.54 6.50
N GLY A 335 -17.93 2.81 5.27
CA GLY A 335 -18.77 3.97 4.92
C GLY A 335 -18.01 5.30 4.82
N LYS A 336 -16.68 5.28 4.70
CA LYS A 336 -15.83 6.48 4.61
C LYS A 336 -14.78 6.34 3.51
N TRP A 337 -14.44 7.46 2.90
CA TRP A 337 -13.26 7.55 2.03
C TRP A 337 -12.01 7.72 2.88
N VAL A 338 -11.02 6.88 2.62
CA VAL A 338 -9.73 6.84 3.27
C VAL A 338 -8.67 7.03 2.19
N THR A 339 -7.67 7.89 2.43
CA THR A 339 -6.48 7.94 1.59
C THR A 339 -5.45 6.99 2.17
N PRO A 340 -4.77 6.15 1.36
CA PRO A 340 -3.57 5.42 1.77
C PRO A 340 -2.64 6.32 2.57
N SER A 341 -2.10 5.79 3.67
CA SER A 341 -1.13 6.55 4.47
C SER A 341 0.11 6.75 3.62
N LYS A 342 0.39 7.99 3.21
CA LYS A 342 1.57 8.28 2.40
C LYS A 342 2.80 7.74 3.10
N ALA A 343 3.47 6.75 2.50
CA ALA A 343 4.85 6.41 2.82
C ALA A 343 5.62 7.73 2.94
N LEU A 344 6.14 8.00 4.15
CA LEU A 344 6.31 9.37 4.64
C LEU A 344 7.16 10.22 3.70
N LYS A 345 6.85 11.52 3.65
CA LYS A 345 7.51 12.50 2.78
C LYS A 345 9.04 12.39 2.90
N LEU A 346 9.66 11.79 1.88
CA LEU A 346 11.03 12.10 1.45
C LEU A 346 11.15 13.60 1.10
#